data_AF-A0A7J7R449-F1
#
_entry.id   AF-A0A7J7R449-F1
#
_cell.length_a   1.000
_cell.length_b   1.000
_cell.length_c   1.000
_cell.angle_alpha   90.00
_cell.angle_beta   90.00
_cell.angle_gamma   90.00
#
_symmetry.space_group_name_H-M   'P 1'
#
loop_
_entity.id
_entity.type
_entity.pdbx_description
1 polymer ?
#
loop_
_entity_poly.entity_id
_entity_poly.type
_entity_poly.pdbx_seq_one_letter_code
_entity_poly.pdbx_strand_id
1 'polypeptide(L)'
;MCKQLPCYNGTPQEKNFLYKCVGTTLGAASSKDVVRKLLQELLETARYQEEAEREGLACCFGICAISHLDDTLAQLEDFVRSDVFRKSIGIFNIFKDRSDNDVDRVKGTLILCYGHVAAQAPRELVLARAESDILRNMFQCFSTKDPGLQLCLVQSMCMVCQAICSSAQAGSFHFTRKAELVAQMMDFIKAEPPDSLRTPIRKKAMLACTHLVSLEPELEEQVQSDIIHSCLHSIMAVPPEPEGEGGPQEFLYLDTMHTLEDLLRSILRRNMTPQGLQLMVEHLSPWIKSPRGYERVRALGLSACLLQFFLEHLHVSALVPFHNLGLLVGLFSPRCADLWPATRQEAVSCVYSLLYLQLGYEGFSRDYRDDVAERLLTLKDGLVHPDPAILFHACHSIAQIIAKRLPPDQLINLLLTLFESLGDPDKNCSRAATVMINCLLKERGSMLLEKVPEIMSVLRSRLQETREEHVLQSAQHSVYVLASQHCVAVVTSLLGSPLPFDSHTCSLWRALAVEPGLSAQVLGLLLEKMSRDVPFKESRAFLLSSAPDRVATLLPLAVSAAPLPAPPWLPGGLTHRWSGHRPPRHLAAAWGPRASKLGAQPRKGPTGVGPQGRPLCFILWKK
;
A
#
# COMPACT_ATOMS: atom_id res chain seq x y z
N MET A 1 -50.28 0.16 -28.52
CA MET A 1 -49.31 0.84 -27.63
C MET A 1 -48.22 1.55 -28.41
N CYS A 2 -47.47 0.90 -29.31
CA CYS A 2 -46.40 1.55 -30.09
C CYS A 2 -46.83 2.84 -30.81
N LYS A 3 -48.05 2.87 -31.37
CA LYS A 3 -48.63 4.07 -32.01
C LYS A 3 -48.76 5.30 -31.10
N GLN A 4 -48.71 5.12 -29.77
CA GLN A 4 -48.79 6.19 -28.78
C GLN A 4 -47.41 6.78 -28.44
N LEU A 5 -46.29 6.12 -28.78
CA LEU A 5 -44.93 6.61 -28.48
C LEU A 5 -44.68 8.05 -28.97
N PRO A 6 -45.13 8.48 -30.16
CA PRO A 6 -44.94 9.87 -30.61
C PRO A 6 -45.64 10.91 -29.73
N CYS A 7 -46.73 10.54 -29.05
CA CYS A 7 -47.49 11.45 -28.19
C CYS A 7 -46.72 11.83 -26.91
N TYR A 8 -45.71 11.04 -26.51
CA TYR A 8 -44.89 11.27 -25.32
C TYR A 8 -43.52 11.88 -25.65
N ASN A 9 -43.35 12.44 -26.86
CA ASN A 9 -42.07 13.05 -27.28
C ASN A 9 -41.61 14.23 -26.41
N GLY A 10 -42.52 14.88 -25.68
CA GLY A 10 -42.20 15.96 -24.73
C GLY A 10 -42.07 15.52 -23.28
N THR A 11 -42.26 14.22 -22.99
CA THR A 11 -42.33 13.66 -21.64
C THR A 11 -41.48 12.37 -21.58
N PRO A 12 -40.13 12.49 -21.51
CA PRO A 12 -39.22 11.36 -21.75
C PRO A 12 -39.34 10.23 -20.73
N GLN A 13 -39.70 10.53 -19.48
CA GLN A 13 -39.86 9.53 -18.42
C GLN A 13 -41.10 8.65 -18.65
N GLU A 14 -42.21 9.28 -19.03
CA GLU A 14 -43.46 8.61 -19.38
C GLU A 14 -43.30 7.78 -20.65
N LYS A 15 -42.52 8.29 -21.62
CA LYS A 15 -42.16 7.54 -22.81
C LYS A 15 -41.31 6.30 -22.47
N ASN A 16 -40.32 6.43 -21.59
CA ASN A 16 -39.53 5.30 -21.08
C ASN A 16 -40.42 4.25 -20.43
N PHE A 17 -41.38 4.67 -19.59
CA PHE A 17 -42.36 3.76 -18.99
C PHE A 17 -43.20 3.04 -20.07
N LEU A 18 -43.67 3.76 -21.09
CA LEU A 18 -44.42 3.17 -22.20
C LEU A 18 -43.59 2.12 -22.96
N TYR A 19 -42.28 2.33 -23.17
CA TYR A 19 -41.42 1.30 -23.75
C TYR A 19 -41.39 0.02 -22.92
N LYS A 20 -41.30 0.11 -21.58
CA LYS A 20 -41.34 -1.06 -20.70
C LYS A 20 -42.66 -1.81 -20.82
N CYS A 21 -43.78 -1.10 -20.92
CA CYS A 21 -45.09 -1.73 -21.13
C CYS A 21 -45.21 -2.38 -22.51
N VAL A 22 -44.63 -1.76 -23.56
CA VAL A 22 -44.54 -2.36 -24.90
C VAL A 22 -43.74 -3.65 -24.84
N GLY A 23 -42.55 -3.65 -24.22
CA GLY A 23 -41.72 -4.85 -24.06
C GLY A 23 -42.43 -5.98 -23.33
N THR A 24 -43.18 -5.65 -22.27
CA THR A 24 -44.01 -6.62 -21.53
C THR A 24 -45.10 -7.22 -22.41
N THR A 25 -45.76 -6.40 -23.22
CA THR A 25 -46.82 -6.85 -24.14
C THR A 25 -46.25 -7.72 -25.26
N LEU A 26 -45.07 -7.37 -25.79
CA LEU A 26 -44.37 -8.17 -26.79
C LEU A 26 -43.91 -9.52 -26.21
N GLY A 27 -43.41 -9.54 -24.98
CA GLY A 27 -43.07 -10.77 -24.26
C GLY A 27 -44.25 -11.74 -24.16
N ALA A 28 -45.45 -11.22 -23.92
CA ALA A 28 -46.68 -12.02 -23.85
C ALA A 28 -47.28 -12.40 -25.21
N ALA A 29 -46.78 -11.85 -26.32
CA ALA A 29 -47.32 -12.13 -27.65
C ALA A 29 -46.93 -13.53 -28.13
N SER A 30 -47.88 -14.27 -28.70
CA SER A 30 -47.63 -15.61 -29.24
C SER A 30 -47.05 -15.60 -30.66
N SER A 31 -47.26 -14.53 -31.43
CA SER A 31 -46.81 -14.43 -32.82
C SER A 31 -45.40 -13.86 -32.90
N LYS A 32 -44.44 -14.72 -33.24
CA LYS A 32 -43.04 -14.33 -33.49
C LYS A 32 -42.91 -13.30 -34.62
N ASP A 33 -43.74 -13.40 -35.65
CA ASP A 33 -43.71 -12.44 -36.77
C ASP A 33 -44.12 -11.03 -36.33
N VAL A 34 -45.13 -10.93 -35.46
CA VAL A 34 -45.55 -9.66 -34.88
C VAL A 34 -44.45 -9.10 -33.98
N VAL A 35 -43.82 -9.94 -33.15
CA VAL A 35 -42.71 -9.53 -32.28
C VAL A 35 -41.55 -8.98 -33.11
N ARG A 36 -41.06 -9.75 -34.09
CA ARG A 36 -39.94 -9.34 -34.95
C ARG A 36 -40.23 -8.03 -35.68
N LYS A 37 -41.40 -7.91 -36.31
CA LYS A 37 -41.82 -6.71 -37.01
C LYS A 37 -41.86 -5.48 -36.10
N LEU A 38 -42.46 -5.60 -34.92
CA LEU A 38 -42.59 -4.47 -33.99
C LEU A 38 -41.25 -4.07 -33.38
N LEU A 39 -40.37 -5.03 -33.07
CA LEU A 39 -39.01 -4.72 -32.60
C LEU A 39 -38.20 -3.95 -33.67
N GLN A 40 -38.31 -4.36 -34.94
CA GLN A 40 -37.70 -3.64 -36.05
C GLN A 40 -38.25 -2.20 -36.17
N GLU A 41 -39.57 -2.03 -36.16
CA GLU A 41 -40.21 -0.70 -36.23
C GLU A 41 -39.76 0.21 -35.07
N LEU A 42 -39.58 -0.34 -33.86
CA LEU A 42 -39.09 0.42 -32.71
C LEU A 42 -37.65 0.91 -32.89
N LEU A 43 -36.75 0.08 -33.44
CA LEU A 43 -35.37 0.49 -33.74
C LEU A 43 -35.32 1.54 -34.85
N GLU A 44 -36.16 1.43 -35.87
CA GLU A 44 -36.17 2.37 -36.99
C GLU A 44 -36.76 3.75 -36.61
N THR A 45 -37.66 3.80 -35.63
CA THR A 45 -38.41 5.02 -35.27
C THR A 45 -37.95 5.71 -33.98
N ALA A 46 -37.03 5.11 -33.22
CA ALA A 46 -36.53 5.67 -31.97
C ALA A 46 -35.77 7.00 -32.14
N ARG A 47 -35.94 7.92 -31.19
CA ARG A 47 -35.16 9.17 -31.10
C ARG A 47 -33.91 8.96 -30.26
N TYR A 48 -32.81 8.62 -30.93
CA TYR A 48 -31.51 8.34 -30.32
C TYR A 48 -30.85 9.55 -29.63
N GLN A 49 -31.35 10.77 -29.85
CA GLN A 49 -30.87 11.99 -29.18
C GLN A 49 -31.25 12.03 -27.69
N GLU A 50 -32.35 11.40 -27.29
CA GLU A 50 -32.89 11.45 -25.92
C GLU A 50 -32.40 10.25 -25.10
N GLU A 51 -31.64 10.49 -24.02
CA GLU A 51 -31.07 9.41 -23.19
C GLU A 51 -32.13 8.51 -22.55
N ALA A 52 -33.19 9.11 -21.98
CA ALA A 52 -34.29 8.34 -21.38
C ALA A 52 -35.02 7.46 -22.39
N GLU A 53 -35.09 7.88 -23.66
CA GLU A 53 -35.68 7.08 -24.74
C GLU A 53 -34.78 5.91 -25.14
N ARG A 54 -33.47 6.14 -25.26
CA ARG A 54 -32.49 5.07 -25.51
C ARG A 54 -32.55 3.98 -24.44
N GLU A 55 -32.58 4.39 -23.17
CA GLU A 55 -32.69 3.45 -22.04
C GLU A 55 -34.03 2.71 -22.04
N GLY A 56 -35.13 3.41 -22.38
CA GLY A 56 -36.46 2.81 -22.47
C GLY A 56 -36.55 1.75 -23.56
N LEU A 57 -36.03 2.06 -24.74
CA LEU A 57 -35.95 1.12 -25.86
C LEU A 57 -35.12 -0.11 -25.48
N ALA A 58 -33.96 0.07 -24.85
CA ALA A 58 -33.13 -1.03 -24.39
C ALA A 58 -33.85 -1.93 -23.36
N CYS A 59 -34.53 -1.32 -22.37
CA CYS A 59 -35.38 -2.06 -21.43
C CYS A 59 -36.49 -2.86 -22.14
N CYS A 60 -37.12 -2.29 -23.18
CA CYS A 60 -38.15 -2.97 -23.96
C CYS A 60 -37.62 -4.25 -24.60
N PHE A 61 -36.43 -4.19 -25.19
CA PHE A 61 -35.76 -5.36 -25.77
C PHE A 61 -35.40 -6.39 -24.69
N GLY A 62 -34.86 -5.95 -23.54
CA GLY A 62 -34.59 -6.83 -22.40
C GLY A 62 -35.83 -7.59 -21.92
N ILE A 63 -36.93 -6.89 -21.65
CA ILE A 63 -38.19 -7.51 -21.19
C ILE A 63 -38.75 -8.48 -22.25
N CYS A 64 -38.68 -8.12 -23.53
CA CYS A 64 -39.12 -9.00 -24.62
C CYS A 64 -38.29 -10.30 -24.69
N ALA A 65 -36.98 -10.22 -24.42
CA ALA A 65 -36.07 -11.35 -24.44
C ALA A 65 -36.36 -12.42 -23.36
N ILE A 66 -37.13 -12.09 -22.32
CA ILE A 66 -37.59 -13.07 -21.31
C ILE A 66 -38.30 -14.25 -21.97
N SER A 67 -39.12 -13.98 -23.00
CA SER A 67 -39.91 -15.01 -23.70
C SER A 67 -39.49 -15.23 -25.15
N HIS A 68 -38.85 -14.23 -25.78
CA HIS A 68 -38.48 -14.25 -27.20
C HIS A 68 -36.99 -13.95 -27.40
N LEU A 69 -36.11 -14.63 -26.67
CA LEU A 69 -34.66 -14.37 -26.69
C LEU A 69 -34.04 -14.43 -28.10
N ASP A 70 -34.23 -15.55 -28.81
CA ASP A 70 -33.63 -15.77 -30.13
C ASP A 70 -34.16 -14.76 -31.16
N ASP A 71 -35.47 -14.50 -31.16
CA ASP A 71 -36.10 -13.53 -32.05
C ASP A 71 -35.60 -12.10 -31.75
N THR A 72 -35.39 -11.74 -30.48
CA THR A 72 -34.87 -10.44 -30.06
C THR A 72 -33.41 -10.25 -30.48
N LEU A 73 -32.55 -11.26 -30.26
CA LEU A 73 -31.15 -11.24 -30.68
C LEU A 73 -31.02 -11.16 -32.21
N ALA A 74 -31.83 -11.93 -32.95
CA ALA A 74 -31.85 -11.90 -34.41
C ALA A 74 -32.22 -10.50 -34.93
N GLN A 75 -33.21 -9.83 -34.33
CA GLN A 75 -33.58 -8.47 -34.75
C GLN A 75 -32.47 -7.44 -34.48
N LEU A 76 -31.75 -7.55 -33.37
CA LEU A 76 -30.60 -6.69 -33.11
C LEU A 76 -29.48 -6.92 -34.14
N GLU A 77 -29.21 -8.19 -34.48
CA GLU A 77 -28.19 -8.53 -35.48
C GLU A 77 -28.60 -8.07 -36.90
N ASP A 78 -29.85 -8.29 -37.29
CA ASP A 78 -30.39 -7.85 -38.58
C ASP A 78 -30.33 -6.32 -38.71
N PHE A 79 -30.64 -5.58 -37.64
CA PHE A 79 -30.55 -4.13 -37.64
C PHE A 79 -29.11 -3.64 -37.83
N VAL A 80 -28.13 -4.25 -37.15
CA VAL A 80 -26.69 -3.96 -37.33
C VAL A 80 -26.26 -4.22 -38.78
N ARG A 81 -26.79 -5.26 -39.43
CA ARG A 81 -26.49 -5.61 -40.83
C ARG A 81 -27.26 -4.77 -41.85
N SER A 82 -28.33 -4.11 -41.44
CA SER A 82 -29.27 -3.41 -42.33
C SER A 82 -28.64 -2.22 -43.07
N ASP A 83 -29.15 -1.95 -44.28
CA ASP A 83 -28.77 -0.76 -45.05
C ASP A 83 -29.17 0.54 -44.37
N VAL A 84 -30.13 0.51 -43.43
CA VAL A 84 -30.53 1.68 -42.62
C VAL A 84 -29.38 2.11 -41.72
N PHE A 85 -28.70 1.14 -41.09
CA PHE A 85 -27.50 1.37 -40.29
C PHE A 85 -26.27 1.68 -41.16
N ARG A 86 -26.10 1.02 -42.32
CA ARG A 86 -24.97 1.30 -43.23
C ARG A 86 -25.08 2.64 -43.98
N LYS A 87 -26.28 3.08 -44.35
CA LYS A 87 -26.52 4.41 -44.95
C LYS A 87 -26.26 5.54 -43.96
N SER A 88 -26.24 5.25 -42.65
CA SER A 88 -25.75 6.20 -41.64
C SER A 88 -24.22 6.36 -41.67
N ILE A 89 -23.50 5.49 -42.38
CA ILE A 89 -22.02 5.41 -42.43
C ILE A 89 -21.50 5.74 -43.85
N GLY A 90 -22.33 5.81 -44.90
CA GLY A 90 -21.87 6.07 -46.28
C GLY A 90 -22.86 6.72 -47.26
N ILE A 91 -22.47 7.87 -47.81
CA ILE A 91 -22.66 8.50 -49.15
C ILE A 91 -23.95 8.26 -49.99
N PHE A 92 -25.13 8.01 -49.41
CA PHE A 92 -26.40 8.11 -50.16
C PHE A 92 -27.44 9.04 -49.50
N ASN A 93 -27.98 9.93 -50.33
CA ASN A 93 -28.63 11.22 -50.05
C ASN A 93 -29.96 11.24 -49.27
N ILE A 94 -30.32 10.23 -48.45
CA ILE A 94 -31.61 10.25 -47.71
C ILE A 94 -31.44 10.56 -46.21
N PHE A 95 -30.22 10.49 -45.66
CA PHE A 95 -29.92 10.85 -44.26
C PHE A 95 -28.63 11.66 -44.12
N LYS A 96 -28.48 12.74 -44.90
CA LYS A 96 -27.27 13.57 -44.96
C LYS A 96 -26.97 14.38 -43.68
N ASP A 97 -27.79 14.30 -42.63
CA ASP A 97 -27.73 15.19 -41.46
C ASP A 97 -27.33 14.51 -40.13
N ARG A 98 -26.91 13.25 -40.13
CA ARG A 98 -26.45 12.61 -38.89
C ARG A 98 -24.95 12.83 -38.71
N SER A 99 -24.61 13.56 -37.65
CA SER A 99 -23.22 13.75 -37.21
C SER A 99 -22.63 12.41 -36.73
N ASP A 100 -21.31 12.29 -36.66
CA ASP A 100 -20.65 11.11 -36.06
C ASP A 100 -21.22 10.79 -34.65
N ASN A 101 -21.59 11.84 -33.91
CA ASN A 101 -22.24 11.74 -32.60
C ASN A 101 -23.60 11.02 -32.66
N ASP A 102 -24.39 11.17 -33.72
CA ASP A 102 -25.66 10.46 -33.88
C ASP A 102 -25.45 8.96 -34.19
N VAL A 103 -24.38 8.59 -34.89
CA VAL A 103 -24.02 7.18 -35.13
C VAL A 103 -23.60 6.52 -33.82
N ASP A 104 -22.80 7.20 -33.00
CA ASP A 104 -22.35 6.65 -31.72
C ASP A 104 -23.50 6.54 -30.71
N ARG A 105 -24.51 7.42 -30.76
CA ARG A 105 -25.75 7.26 -29.98
C ARG A 105 -26.56 6.03 -30.37
N VAL A 106 -26.66 5.73 -31.68
CA VAL A 106 -27.32 4.51 -32.17
C VAL A 106 -26.55 3.28 -31.68
N LYS A 107 -25.22 3.24 -31.88
CA LYS A 107 -24.37 2.16 -31.36
C LYS A 107 -24.52 1.98 -29.86
N GLY A 108 -24.49 3.07 -29.09
CA GLY A 108 -24.66 3.05 -27.65
C GLY A 108 -26.00 2.45 -27.23
N THR A 109 -27.07 2.76 -27.97
CA THR A 109 -28.40 2.19 -27.73
C THR A 109 -28.44 0.69 -28.03
N LEU A 110 -27.82 0.25 -29.12
CA LEU A 110 -27.74 -1.17 -29.46
C LEU A 110 -26.95 -1.95 -28.39
N ILE A 111 -25.85 -1.39 -27.92
CA ILE A 111 -25.05 -1.96 -26.82
C ILE A 111 -25.89 -2.06 -25.54
N LEU A 112 -26.66 -1.02 -25.20
CA LEU A 112 -27.60 -1.06 -24.07
C LEU A 112 -28.67 -2.15 -24.27
N CYS A 113 -29.23 -2.30 -25.48
CA CYS A 113 -30.16 -3.39 -25.77
C CYS A 113 -29.52 -4.76 -25.48
N TYR A 114 -28.30 -5.01 -25.95
CA TYR A 114 -27.57 -6.26 -25.65
C TYR A 114 -27.36 -6.47 -24.14
N GLY A 115 -27.01 -5.42 -23.39
CA GLY A 115 -26.87 -5.48 -21.93
C GLY A 115 -28.19 -5.83 -21.22
N HIS A 116 -29.28 -5.18 -21.59
CA HIS A 116 -30.62 -5.44 -21.04
C HIS A 116 -31.15 -6.83 -21.43
N VAL A 117 -30.89 -7.27 -22.66
CA VAL A 117 -31.19 -8.64 -23.10
C VAL A 117 -30.44 -9.65 -22.24
N ALA A 118 -29.15 -9.45 -21.98
CA ALA A 118 -28.38 -10.35 -21.11
C ALA A 118 -28.94 -10.38 -19.68
N ALA A 119 -29.28 -9.22 -19.10
CA ALA A 119 -29.81 -9.11 -17.75
C ALA A 119 -31.17 -9.80 -17.55
N GLN A 120 -31.99 -9.85 -18.60
CA GLN A 120 -33.36 -10.38 -18.55
C GLN A 120 -33.52 -11.75 -19.22
N ALA A 121 -32.50 -12.24 -19.92
CA ALA A 121 -32.54 -13.54 -20.58
C ALA A 121 -32.82 -14.66 -19.57
N PRO A 122 -33.56 -15.72 -19.98
CA PRO A 122 -33.70 -16.93 -19.17
C PRO A 122 -32.34 -17.45 -18.69
N ARG A 123 -32.24 -17.79 -17.40
CA ARG A 123 -30.96 -18.12 -16.73
C ARG A 123 -30.27 -19.32 -17.34
N GLU A 124 -31.04 -20.21 -17.95
CA GLU A 124 -30.59 -21.43 -18.63
C GLU A 124 -29.98 -21.15 -19.99
N LEU A 125 -30.30 -20.00 -20.61
CA LEU A 125 -29.91 -19.66 -21.98
C LEU A 125 -28.83 -18.58 -22.06
N VAL A 126 -28.72 -17.72 -21.04
CA VAL A 126 -27.81 -16.56 -21.06
C VAL A 126 -26.35 -16.97 -21.31
N LEU A 127 -25.87 -18.04 -20.67
CA LEU A 127 -24.48 -18.51 -20.82
C LEU A 127 -24.18 -18.95 -22.26
N ALA A 128 -25.12 -19.64 -22.90
CA ALA A 128 -24.98 -20.14 -24.27
C ALA A 128 -25.02 -19.03 -25.33
N ARG A 129 -25.49 -17.83 -24.98
CA ARG A 129 -25.62 -16.66 -25.88
C ARG A 129 -24.63 -15.54 -25.56
N ALA A 130 -24.01 -15.58 -24.38
CA ALA A 130 -23.16 -14.51 -23.87
C ALA A 130 -21.99 -14.19 -24.81
N GLU A 131 -21.14 -15.16 -25.15
CA GLU A 131 -19.98 -14.92 -26.03
C GLU A 131 -20.36 -14.84 -27.51
N SER A 132 -21.25 -15.73 -27.98
CA SER A 132 -21.57 -15.90 -29.40
C SER A 132 -22.36 -14.73 -30.00
N ASP A 133 -23.35 -14.22 -29.26
CA ASP A 133 -24.35 -13.31 -29.82
C ASP A 133 -24.31 -11.94 -29.14
N ILE A 134 -24.20 -11.90 -27.82
CA ILE A 134 -24.24 -10.66 -27.03
C ILE A 134 -22.89 -9.94 -27.12
N LEU A 135 -21.84 -10.54 -26.54
CA LEU A 135 -20.55 -9.88 -26.42
C LEU A 135 -19.90 -9.64 -27.78
N ARG A 136 -20.02 -10.59 -28.73
CA ARG A 136 -19.48 -10.48 -30.11
C ARG A 136 -19.79 -9.13 -30.76
N ASN A 137 -21.02 -8.63 -30.60
CA ASN A 137 -21.45 -7.36 -31.18
C ASN A 137 -20.93 -6.16 -30.38
N MET A 138 -20.86 -6.27 -29.06
CA MET A 138 -20.37 -5.19 -28.20
C MET A 138 -18.86 -4.95 -28.37
N PHE A 139 -18.07 -6.01 -28.60
CA PHE A 139 -16.62 -5.93 -28.83
C PHE A 139 -16.23 -5.04 -30.01
N GLN A 140 -17.11 -4.83 -30.98
CA GLN A 140 -16.85 -3.94 -32.13
C GLN A 140 -16.72 -2.46 -31.72
N CYS A 141 -17.15 -2.09 -30.51
CA CYS A 141 -17.14 -0.72 -30.02
C CYS A 141 -16.04 -0.44 -28.98
N PHE A 142 -15.12 -1.38 -28.75
CA PHE A 142 -14.08 -1.27 -27.70
C PHE A 142 -13.06 -0.17 -27.96
N SER A 143 -12.81 0.17 -29.23
CA SER A 143 -11.89 1.23 -29.64
C SER A 143 -12.48 2.65 -29.57
N THR A 144 -13.69 2.81 -29.01
CA THR A 144 -14.35 4.12 -28.96
C THR A 144 -13.66 5.10 -28.00
N LYS A 145 -13.61 6.36 -28.43
CA LYS A 145 -13.17 7.51 -27.62
C LYS A 145 -14.33 8.40 -27.19
N ASP A 146 -15.56 8.12 -27.64
CA ASP A 146 -16.74 8.89 -27.24
C ASP A 146 -17.16 8.52 -25.81
N PRO A 147 -17.20 9.47 -24.86
CA PRO A 147 -17.53 9.18 -23.47
C PRO A 147 -18.94 8.59 -23.27
N GLY A 148 -19.92 9.00 -24.10
CA GLY A 148 -21.28 8.49 -24.02
C GLY A 148 -21.37 7.02 -24.43
N LEU A 149 -20.67 6.65 -25.51
CA LEU A 149 -20.56 5.28 -25.98
C LEU A 149 -19.76 4.41 -25.01
N GLN A 150 -18.67 4.94 -24.42
CA GLN A 150 -17.92 4.26 -23.35
C GLN A 150 -18.83 3.93 -22.16
N LEU A 151 -19.63 4.90 -21.70
CA LEU A 151 -20.56 4.68 -20.60
C LEU A 151 -21.59 3.59 -20.92
N CYS A 152 -22.19 3.62 -22.12
CA CYS A 152 -23.12 2.58 -22.57
C CYS A 152 -22.46 1.20 -22.58
N LEU A 153 -21.21 1.13 -23.04
CA LEU A 153 -20.44 -0.11 -23.11
C LEU A 153 -20.12 -0.68 -21.74
N VAL A 154 -19.56 0.12 -20.84
CA VAL A 154 -19.23 -0.33 -19.48
C VAL A 154 -20.48 -0.72 -18.71
N GLN A 155 -21.56 0.05 -18.81
CA GLN A 155 -22.85 -0.28 -18.20
C GLN A 155 -23.38 -1.64 -18.68
N SER A 156 -23.35 -1.86 -19.98
CA SER A 156 -23.88 -3.09 -20.56
C SER A 156 -22.98 -4.28 -20.24
N MET A 157 -21.66 -4.08 -20.16
CA MET A 157 -20.73 -5.11 -19.71
C MET A 157 -20.96 -5.52 -18.26
N CYS A 158 -21.29 -4.56 -17.37
CA CYS A 158 -21.70 -4.88 -16.00
C CYS A 158 -22.93 -5.81 -16.01
N MET A 159 -23.95 -5.46 -16.78
CA MET A 159 -25.19 -6.25 -16.88
C MET A 159 -24.90 -7.67 -17.36
N VAL A 160 -24.07 -7.81 -18.41
CA VAL A 160 -23.67 -9.13 -18.94
C VAL A 160 -22.89 -9.93 -17.89
N CYS A 161 -21.87 -9.34 -17.26
CA CYS A 161 -21.05 -10.04 -16.27
C CYS A 161 -21.87 -10.46 -15.05
N GLN A 162 -22.77 -9.59 -14.59
CA GLN A 162 -23.69 -9.88 -13.50
C GLN A 162 -24.66 -11.01 -13.86
N ALA A 163 -25.21 -11.01 -15.07
CA ALA A 163 -26.11 -12.05 -15.56
C ALA A 163 -25.40 -13.42 -15.63
N ILE A 164 -24.16 -13.44 -16.12
CA ILE A 164 -23.32 -14.65 -16.14
C ILE A 164 -23.09 -15.15 -14.71
N CYS A 165 -22.66 -14.28 -13.78
CA CYS A 165 -22.39 -14.65 -12.39
C CYS A 165 -23.64 -15.12 -11.62
N SER A 166 -24.82 -14.63 -12.00
CA SER A 166 -26.09 -14.99 -11.36
C SER A 166 -26.68 -16.31 -11.87
N SER A 167 -26.07 -16.93 -12.89
CA SER A 167 -26.50 -18.23 -13.42
C SER A 167 -26.08 -19.36 -12.49
N ALA A 168 -26.92 -20.40 -12.39
CA ALA A 168 -26.63 -21.59 -11.58
C ALA A 168 -25.36 -22.34 -12.02
N GLN A 169 -24.95 -22.16 -13.28
CA GLN A 169 -23.78 -22.81 -13.88
C GLN A 169 -22.56 -21.88 -13.99
N ALA A 170 -22.58 -20.71 -13.33
CA ALA A 170 -21.50 -19.72 -13.41
C ALA A 170 -20.12 -20.30 -13.06
N GLY A 171 -20.03 -21.17 -12.05
CA GLY A 171 -18.77 -21.77 -11.61
C GLY A 171 -18.13 -22.73 -12.63
N SER A 172 -18.92 -23.26 -13.59
CA SER A 172 -18.43 -24.10 -14.70
C SER A 172 -18.31 -23.34 -16.02
N PHE A 173 -18.72 -22.07 -16.05
CA PHE A 173 -18.69 -21.27 -17.26
C PHE A 173 -17.25 -20.84 -17.54
N HIS A 174 -16.66 -21.38 -18.60
CA HIS A 174 -15.35 -20.98 -19.07
C HIS A 174 -15.49 -19.77 -19.99
N PHE A 175 -15.08 -18.59 -19.50
CA PHE A 175 -15.18 -17.35 -20.23
C PHE A 175 -13.92 -17.10 -21.07
N THR A 176 -13.97 -17.50 -22.34
CA THR A 176 -12.84 -17.47 -23.27
C THR A 176 -12.24 -16.06 -23.43
N ARG A 177 -13.10 -15.03 -23.53
CA ARG A 177 -12.68 -13.63 -23.76
C ARG A 177 -12.52 -12.80 -22.47
N LYS A 178 -12.43 -13.46 -21.32
CA LYS A 178 -12.31 -12.79 -20.01
C LYS A 178 -11.15 -11.81 -19.93
N ALA A 179 -9.94 -12.22 -20.35
CA ALA A 179 -8.74 -11.38 -20.26
C ALA A 179 -8.85 -10.12 -21.13
N GLU A 180 -9.38 -10.24 -22.35
CA GLU A 180 -9.64 -9.11 -23.25
C GLU A 180 -10.63 -8.12 -22.64
N LEU A 181 -11.71 -8.63 -22.01
CA LEU A 181 -12.71 -7.78 -21.37
C LEU A 181 -12.14 -7.07 -20.14
N VAL A 182 -11.33 -7.74 -19.32
CA VAL A 182 -10.62 -7.13 -18.19
C VAL A 182 -9.69 -6.02 -18.69
N ALA A 183 -8.88 -6.28 -19.72
CA ALA A 183 -7.98 -5.28 -20.29
C ALA A 183 -8.75 -4.03 -20.73
N GLN A 184 -9.89 -4.21 -21.40
CA GLN A 184 -10.74 -3.10 -21.80
C GLN A 184 -11.31 -2.31 -20.60
N MET A 185 -11.77 -2.98 -19.54
CA MET A 185 -12.25 -2.28 -18.34
C MET A 185 -11.14 -1.46 -17.69
N MET A 186 -9.91 -1.99 -17.68
CA MET A 186 -8.74 -1.26 -17.19
C MET A 186 -8.40 -0.04 -18.05
N ASP A 187 -8.56 -0.14 -19.37
CA ASP A 187 -8.36 0.99 -20.28
C ASP A 187 -9.39 2.12 -20.02
N PHE A 188 -10.65 1.77 -19.74
CA PHE A 188 -11.65 2.77 -19.38
C PHE A 188 -11.36 3.46 -18.04
N ILE A 189 -10.86 2.72 -17.03
CA ILE A 189 -10.44 3.30 -15.76
C ILE A 189 -9.27 4.29 -15.95
N LYS A 190 -8.29 3.91 -16.78
CA LYS A 190 -7.08 4.71 -17.07
C LYS A 190 -7.36 5.91 -17.97
N ALA A 191 -8.43 5.87 -18.77
CA ALA A 191 -8.83 6.97 -19.64
C ALA A 191 -9.43 8.17 -18.87
N GLU A 192 -10.02 7.94 -17.68
CA GLU A 192 -10.55 9.03 -16.86
C GLU A 192 -9.43 9.82 -16.15
N PRO A 193 -9.55 11.16 -15.97
CA PRO A 193 -8.54 12.00 -15.31
C PRO A 193 -8.24 11.59 -13.85
N PRO A 194 -6.99 11.26 -13.46
CA PRO A 194 -6.70 10.65 -12.16
C PRO A 194 -7.01 11.53 -10.93
N ASP A 195 -7.15 12.83 -11.14
CA ASP A 195 -7.40 13.86 -10.13
C ASP A 195 -8.88 14.24 -9.99
N SER A 196 -9.78 13.65 -10.78
CA SER A 196 -11.21 13.95 -10.73
C SER A 196 -12.07 12.70 -10.97
N LEU A 197 -13.26 12.68 -10.37
CA LEU A 197 -14.25 11.61 -10.56
C LEU A 197 -15.60 12.26 -10.89
N ARG A 198 -15.93 12.34 -12.18
CA ARG A 198 -17.12 13.04 -12.68
C ARG A 198 -18.16 12.11 -13.31
N THR A 199 -17.76 10.91 -13.69
CA THR A 199 -18.64 9.96 -14.37
C THR A 199 -18.64 8.62 -13.63
N PRO A 200 -19.67 7.78 -13.81
CA PRO A 200 -19.71 6.45 -13.21
C PRO A 200 -18.88 5.41 -13.99
N ILE A 201 -18.01 5.82 -14.93
CA ILE A 201 -17.23 4.89 -15.77
C ILE A 201 -16.30 4.04 -14.90
N ARG A 202 -15.45 4.65 -14.05
CA ARG A 202 -14.60 3.90 -13.09
C ARG A 202 -15.41 2.93 -12.22
N LYS A 203 -16.50 3.41 -11.61
CA LYS A 203 -17.39 2.58 -10.78
C LYS A 203 -17.87 1.36 -11.54
N LYS A 204 -18.48 1.56 -12.71
CA LYS A 204 -19.03 0.46 -13.51
C LYS A 204 -17.92 -0.48 -14.00
N ALA A 205 -16.76 0.05 -14.42
CA ALA A 205 -15.65 -0.78 -14.87
C ALA A 205 -15.11 -1.66 -13.73
N MET A 206 -14.95 -1.11 -12.52
CA MET A 206 -14.58 -1.87 -11.33
C MET A 206 -15.63 -2.92 -10.95
N LEU A 207 -16.91 -2.60 -11.08
CA LEU A 207 -18.00 -3.55 -10.83
C LEU A 207 -17.96 -4.71 -11.83
N ALA A 208 -17.73 -4.44 -13.11
CA ALA A 208 -17.51 -5.47 -14.12
C ALA A 208 -16.28 -6.34 -13.77
N CYS A 209 -15.15 -5.73 -13.40
CA CYS A 209 -13.97 -6.46 -12.93
C CYS A 209 -14.27 -7.35 -11.71
N THR A 210 -15.11 -6.88 -10.77
CA THR A 210 -15.50 -7.62 -9.56
C THR A 210 -16.19 -8.94 -9.92
N HIS A 211 -17.10 -8.89 -10.89
CA HIS A 211 -17.75 -10.07 -11.45
C HIS A 211 -16.77 -10.95 -12.23
N LEU A 212 -15.95 -10.36 -13.10
CA LEU A 212 -15.00 -11.10 -13.94
C LEU A 212 -13.99 -11.90 -13.11
N VAL A 213 -13.43 -11.33 -12.04
CA VAL A 213 -12.52 -12.02 -11.13
C VAL A 213 -13.12 -13.32 -10.60
N SER A 214 -14.44 -13.37 -10.37
CA SER A 214 -15.14 -14.54 -9.84
C SER A 214 -15.43 -15.65 -10.86
N LEU A 215 -15.27 -15.39 -12.17
CA LEU A 215 -15.52 -16.35 -13.24
C LEU A 215 -14.27 -17.15 -13.62
N GLU A 216 -14.43 -18.30 -14.27
CA GLU A 216 -13.32 -19.10 -14.81
C GLU A 216 -12.99 -18.68 -16.25
N PRO A 217 -11.72 -18.81 -16.71
CA PRO A 217 -10.54 -19.25 -15.96
C PRO A 217 -10.02 -18.18 -14.99
N GLU A 218 -9.27 -18.58 -13.97
CA GLU A 218 -8.58 -17.65 -13.07
C GLU A 218 -7.67 -16.66 -13.83
N LEU A 219 -7.60 -15.41 -13.35
CA LEU A 219 -6.70 -14.41 -13.92
C LEU A 219 -5.27 -14.65 -13.44
N GLU A 220 -4.29 -14.45 -14.31
CA GLU A 220 -2.87 -14.47 -13.95
C GLU A 220 -2.58 -13.46 -12.82
N GLU A 221 -1.65 -13.80 -11.91
CA GLU A 221 -1.31 -12.97 -10.76
C GLU A 221 -0.88 -11.55 -11.16
N GLN A 222 -0.13 -11.40 -12.26
CA GLN A 222 0.27 -10.08 -12.76
C GLN A 222 -0.95 -9.24 -13.19
N VAL A 223 -1.94 -9.86 -13.84
CA VAL A 223 -3.17 -9.16 -14.25
C VAL A 223 -3.97 -8.74 -13.01
N GLN A 224 -4.05 -9.59 -11.98
CA GLN A 224 -4.69 -9.23 -10.72
C GLN A 224 -3.99 -8.04 -10.04
N SER A 225 -2.66 -8.07 -9.98
CA SER A 225 -1.82 -6.98 -9.45
C SER A 225 -2.04 -5.66 -10.20
N ASP A 226 -2.13 -5.71 -11.53
CA ASP A 226 -2.39 -4.54 -12.38
C ASP A 226 -3.79 -3.95 -12.15
N ILE A 227 -4.80 -4.81 -11.93
CA ILE A 227 -6.16 -4.40 -11.55
C ILE A 227 -6.11 -3.66 -10.21
N ILE A 228 -5.54 -4.28 -9.17
CA ILE A 228 -5.47 -3.69 -7.82
C ILE A 228 -4.77 -2.33 -7.88
N HIS A 229 -3.58 -2.29 -8.47
CA HIS A 229 -2.77 -1.08 -8.56
C HIS A 229 -3.50 0.06 -9.28
N SER A 230 -4.05 -0.21 -10.46
CA SER A 230 -4.71 0.82 -11.28
C SER A 230 -6.01 1.30 -10.61
N CYS A 231 -6.80 0.41 -10.01
CA CYS A 231 -8.04 0.78 -9.34
C CYS A 231 -7.77 1.63 -8.10
N LEU A 232 -6.79 1.25 -7.26
CA LEU A 232 -6.34 2.07 -6.14
C LEU A 232 -5.87 3.45 -6.61
N HIS A 233 -4.98 3.51 -7.60
CA HIS A 233 -4.46 4.78 -8.10
C HIS A 233 -5.57 5.69 -8.68
N SER A 234 -6.61 5.11 -9.27
CA SER A 234 -7.71 5.88 -9.86
C SER A 234 -8.66 6.54 -8.85
N ILE A 235 -8.63 6.13 -7.58
CA ILE A 235 -9.58 6.60 -6.55
C ILE A 235 -8.88 7.19 -5.32
N MET A 236 -7.78 6.59 -4.88
CA MET A 236 -7.10 6.98 -3.64
C MET A 236 -6.61 8.43 -3.69
N ALA A 237 -6.09 8.87 -4.84
CA ALA A 237 -5.53 10.20 -5.04
C ALA A 237 -6.56 11.32 -5.26
N VAL A 238 -7.82 10.97 -5.55
CA VAL A 238 -8.89 11.95 -5.88
C VAL A 238 -9.11 12.90 -4.69
N PRO A 239 -8.88 14.22 -4.83
CA PRO A 239 -9.03 15.15 -3.71
C PRO A 239 -10.45 15.09 -3.11
N PRO A 240 -10.61 15.24 -1.79
CA PRO A 240 -11.92 15.40 -1.19
C PRO A 240 -12.56 16.71 -1.67
N GLU A 241 -13.88 16.71 -1.87
CA GLU A 241 -14.63 17.95 -2.14
C GLU A 241 -14.54 18.90 -0.94
N PRO A 242 -14.49 20.22 -1.15
CA PRO A 242 -14.50 21.19 -0.07
C PRO A 242 -15.79 21.07 0.77
N GLU A 243 -15.65 21.14 2.09
CA GLU A 243 -16.77 21.05 3.04
C GLU A 243 -17.87 22.07 2.71
N GLY A 244 -19.10 21.61 2.48
CA GLY A 244 -20.29 22.45 2.30
C GLY A 244 -21.12 22.17 1.04
N GLU A 245 -20.60 21.41 0.08
CA GLU A 245 -21.32 21.02 -1.13
C GLU A 245 -21.56 19.50 -1.14
N GLY A 246 -22.51 19.04 -0.31
CA GLY A 246 -23.00 17.64 -0.31
C GLY A 246 -23.76 17.29 -1.59
N GLY A 247 -23.04 17.32 -2.71
CA GLY A 247 -23.58 17.21 -4.06
C GLY A 247 -23.54 15.79 -4.64
N PRO A 248 -24.04 15.60 -5.87
CA PRO A 248 -24.03 14.31 -6.58
C PRO A 248 -22.64 13.67 -6.71
N GLN A 249 -21.57 14.47 -6.66
CA GLN A 249 -20.18 14.03 -6.79
C GLN A 249 -19.67 13.31 -5.53
N GLU A 250 -20.12 13.70 -4.34
CA GLU A 250 -19.79 13.00 -3.09
C GLU A 250 -20.43 11.60 -3.08
N PHE A 251 -21.69 11.50 -3.49
CA PHE A 251 -22.39 10.20 -3.61
C PHE A 251 -21.69 9.29 -4.61
N LEU A 252 -21.31 9.81 -5.80
CA LEU A 252 -20.55 9.05 -6.79
C LEU A 252 -19.21 8.55 -6.23
N TYR A 253 -18.50 9.39 -5.48
CA TYR A 253 -17.24 9.02 -4.86
C TYR A 253 -17.41 7.89 -3.84
N LEU A 254 -18.35 8.04 -2.90
CA LEU A 254 -18.65 7.01 -1.90
C LEU A 254 -19.05 5.70 -2.56
N ASP A 255 -19.95 5.72 -3.53
CA ASP A 255 -20.36 4.54 -4.29
C ASP A 255 -19.18 3.86 -5.01
N THR A 256 -18.25 4.64 -5.54
CA THR A 256 -17.07 4.12 -6.23
C THR A 256 -16.06 3.52 -5.25
N MET A 257 -15.91 4.12 -4.07
CA MET A 257 -15.11 3.56 -2.97
C MET A 257 -15.65 2.21 -2.49
N HIS A 258 -16.97 2.07 -2.32
CA HIS A 258 -17.57 0.78 -1.97
C HIS A 258 -17.35 -0.27 -3.07
N THR A 259 -17.43 0.15 -4.34
CA THR A 259 -17.17 -0.77 -5.46
C THR A 259 -15.70 -1.21 -5.50
N LEU A 260 -14.76 -0.33 -5.18
CA LEU A 260 -13.34 -0.67 -5.04
C LEU A 260 -13.14 -1.68 -3.90
N GLU A 261 -13.79 -1.48 -2.76
CA GLU A 261 -13.77 -2.41 -1.63
C GLU A 261 -14.28 -3.80 -2.03
N ASP A 262 -15.41 -3.89 -2.73
CA ASP A 262 -15.97 -5.15 -3.22
C ASP A 262 -15.06 -5.85 -4.23
N LEU A 263 -14.41 -5.09 -5.12
CA LEU A 263 -13.42 -5.61 -6.05
C LEU A 263 -12.24 -6.26 -5.30
N LEU A 264 -11.66 -5.54 -4.32
CA LEU A 264 -10.53 -6.05 -3.55
C LEU A 264 -10.92 -7.28 -2.71
N ARG A 265 -12.14 -7.31 -2.14
CA ARG A 265 -12.67 -8.51 -1.47
C ARG A 265 -12.85 -9.67 -2.43
N SER A 266 -13.34 -9.43 -3.65
CA SER A 266 -13.50 -10.47 -4.68
C SER A 266 -12.15 -11.10 -5.05
N ILE A 267 -11.12 -10.27 -5.22
CA ILE A 267 -9.75 -10.75 -5.48
C ILE A 267 -9.19 -11.49 -4.26
N LEU A 268 -9.30 -10.93 -3.05
CA LEU A 268 -8.83 -11.57 -1.83
C LEU A 268 -9.50 -12.93 -1.58
N ARG A 269 -10.79 -13.05 -1.91
CA ARG A 269 -11.54 -14.31 -1.81
C ARG A 269 -10.95 -15.43 -2.67
N ARG A 270 -10.27 -15.11 -3.79
CA ARG A 270 -9.56 -16.10 -4.61
C ARG A 270 -8.30 -16.64 -3.93
N ASN A 271 -7.67 -15.85 -3.05
CA ASN A 271 -6.46 -16.22 -2.33
C ASN A 271 -6.55 -15.88 -0.83
N MET A 272 -7.40 -16.61 -0.10
CA MET A 272 -7.60 -16.48 1.36
C MET A 272 -6.46 -17.11 2.17
N THR A 273 -5.22 -16.73 1.87
CA THR A 273 -4.01 -17.17 2.58
C THR A 273 -3.26 -15.98 3.20
N PRO A 274 -2.34 -16.22 4.15
CA PRO A 274 -1.47 -15.16 4.69
C PRO A 274 -0.72 -14.39 3.60
N GLN A 275 -0.26 -15.10 2.57
CA GLN A 275 0.45 -14.51 1.42
C GLN A 275 -0.49 -13.64 0.59
N GLY A 276 -1.70 -14.11 0.28
CA GLY A 276 -2.70 -13.33 -0.45
C GLY A 276 -3.08 -12.03 0.28
N LEU A 277 -3.22 -12.09 1.61
CA LEU A 277 -3.43 -10.91 2.44
C LEU A 277 -2.22 -9.96 2.40
N GLN A 278 -0.99 -10.49 2.42
CA GLN A 278 0.22 -9.67 2.31
C GLN A 278 0.25 -8.88 1.01
N LEU A 279 0.03 -9.54 -0.12
CA LEU A 279 0.06 -8.93 -1.45
C LEU A 279 -0.95 -7.78 -1.54
N MET A 280 -2.15 -7.97 -0.98
CA MET A 280 -3.16 -6.92 -0.90
C MET A 280 -2.66 -5.70 -0.09
N VAL A 281 -2.02 -5.93 1.06
CA VAL A 281 -1.48 -4.86 1.89
C VAL A 281 -0.25 -4.19 1.25
N GLU A 282 0.57 -4.92 0.50
CA GLU A 282 1.70 -4.37 -0.27
C GLU A 282 1.23 -3.33 -1.28
N HIS A 283 0.12 -3.57 -1.97
CA HIS A 283 -0.51 -2.57 -2.85
C HIS A 283 -1.06 -1.35 -2.11
N LEU A 284 -1.52 -1.51 -0.87
CA LEU A 284 -2.03 -0.42 -0.03
C LEU A 284 -0.93 0.37 0.67
N SER A 285 0.26 -0.21 0.87
CA SER A 285 1.38 0.36 1.61
C SER A 285 1.79 1.78 1.18
N PRO A 286 1.88 2.11 -0.13
CA PRO A 286 2.18 3.49 -0.56
C PRO A 286 1.15 4.52 -0.07
N TRP A 287 -0.13 4.13 -0.01
CA TRP A 287 -1.22 4.99 0.43
C TRP A 287 -1.31 5.09 1.96
N ILE A 288 -1.02 4.00 2.67
CA ILE A 288 -0.90 3.97 4.14
C ILE A 288 0.20 4.94 4.62
N LYS A 289 1.29 5.04 3.85
CA LYS A 289 2.43 5.93 4.13
C LYS A 289 2.39 7.26 3.36
N SER A 290 1.24 7.61 2.76
CA SER A 290 1.14 8.82 1.95
C SER A 290 1.38 10.09 2.79
N PRO A 291 2.05 11.11 2.23
CA PRO A 291 2.13 12.42 2.88
C PRO A 291 0.75 13.10 3.02
N ARG A 292 -0.26 12.67 2.26
CA ARG A 292 -1.61 13.26 2.24
C ARG A 292 -2.54 12.51 3.19
N GLY A 293 -3.09 13.23 4.16
CA GLY A 293 -3.94 12.67 5.21
C GLY A 293 -5.17 11.92 4.71
N TYR A 294 -5.90 12.49 3.74
CA TYR A 294 -7.10 11.86 3.18
C TYR A 294 -6.80 10.53 2.49
N GLU A 295 -5.63 10.40 1.85
CA GLU A 295 -5.19 9.14 1.20
C GLU A 295 -4.94 8.08 2.27
N ARG A 296 -4.30 8.46 3.40
CA ARG A 296 -4.08 7.56 4.53
C ARG A 296 -5.39 7.12 5.19
N VAL A 297 -6.33 8.04 5.43
CA VAL A 297 -7.65 7.71 6.01
C VAL A 297 -8.35 6.64 5.17
N ARG A 298 -8.39 6.83 3.84
CA ARG A 298 -8.99 5.87 2.90
C ARG A 298 -8.26 4.53 2.93
N ALA A 299 -6.93 4.56 2.97
CA ALA A 299 -6.11 3.35 2.88
C ALA A 299 -6.26 2.49 4.14
N LEU A 300 -6.30 3.14 5.31
CA LEU A 300 -6.51 2.47 6.59
C LEU A 300 -7.93 1.93 6.71
N GLY A 301 -8.94 2.70 6.30
CA GLY A 301 -10.33 2.23 6.27
C GLY A 301 -10.50 0.99 5.39
N LEU A 302 -9.95 1.03 4.17
CA LEU A 302 -9.97 -0.10 3.25
C LEU A 302 -9.20 -1.32 3.79
N SER A 303 -8.05 -1.09 4.42
CA SER A 303 -7.26 -2.15 5.09
C SER A 303 -8.05 -2.81 6.22
N ALA A 304 -8.74 -2.02 7.06
CA ALA A 304 -9.57 -2.53 8.14
C ALA A 304 -10.74 -3.37 7.60
N CYS A 305 -11.42 -2.89 6.56
CA CYS A 305 -12.49 -3.63 5.88
C CYS A 305 -12.01 -4.98 5.31
N LEU A 306 -10.81 -5.02 4.71
CA LEU A 306 -10.24 -6.24 4.14
C LEU A 306 -9.77 -7.23 5.20
N LEU A 307 -9.15 -6.74 6.28
CA LEU A 307 -8.74 -7.58 7.41
C LEU A 307 -9.95 -8.18 8.14
N GLN A 308 -11.01 -7.39 8.32
CA GLN A 308 -12.26 -7.86 8.90
C GLN A 308 -12.92 -8.91 8.01
N PHE A 309 -12.98 -8.65 6.70
CA PHE A 309 -13.47 -9.64 5.73
C PHE A 309 -12.66 -10.94 5.79
N PHE A 310 -11.33 -10.85 5.87
CA PHE A 310 -10.45 -12.01 5.97
C PHE A 310 -10.73 -12.82 7.24
N LEU A 311 -10.89 -12.14 8.38
CA LEU A 311 -11.20 -12.76 9.67
C LEU A 311 -12.55 -13.50 9.65
N GLU A 312 -13.59 -12.89 9.08
CA GLU A 312 -14.93 -13.48 8.98
C GLU A 312 -14.98 -14.72 8.09
N HIS A 313 -14.13 -14.76 7.06
CA HIS A 313 -14.08 -15.84 6.07
C HIS A 313 -12.86 -16.76 6.27
N LEU A 314 -12.15 -16.63 7.38
CA LEU A 314 -11.00 -17.44 7.71
C LEU A 314 -11.39 -18.91 7.85
N HIS A 315 -10.82 -19.77 7.01
CA HIS A 315 -10.89 -21.22 7.12
C HIS A 315 -9.48 -21.73 7.40
N VAL A 316 -9.19 -21.98 8.68
CA VAL A 316 -7.86 -22.39 9.12
C VAL A 316 -7.63 -23.84 8.69
N SER A 317 -6.77 -24.04 7.70
CA SER A 317 -6.17 -25.36 7.45
C SER A 317 -4.92 -25.48 8.31
N ALA A 318 -4.78 -26.59 9.03
CA ALA A 318 -3.75 -26.80 10.06
C ALA A 318 -2.28 -26.81 9.54
N LEU A 319 -2.05 -26.50 8.26
CA LEU A 319 -0.75 -26.64 7.59
C LEU A 319 -0.08 -25.29 7.24
N VAL A 320 -0.76 -24.15 7.37
CA VAL A 320 -0.21 -22.84 6.94
C VAL A 320 -0.07 -21.88 8.13
N PRO A 321 1.16 -21.55 8.58
CA PRO A 321 1.37 -20.58 9.64
C PRO A 321 1.18 -19.13 9.15
N PHE A 322 0.75 -18.25 10.05
CA PHE A 322 0.62 -16.81 9.79
C PHE A 322 1.97 -16.10 9.94
N HIS A 323 2.79 -16.21 8.91
CA HIS A 323 4.22 -15.86 8.93
C HIS A 323 4.54 -14.37 8.79
N ASN A 324 3.56 -13.53 8.48
CA ASN A 324 3.74 -12.12 8.15
C ASN A 324 3.10 -11.15 9.16
N LEU A 325 2.60 -11.66 10.29
CA LEU A 325 1.99 -10.87 11.35
C LEU A 325 2.87 -9.71 11.80
N GLY A 326 4.17 -9.96 12.05
CA GLY A 326 5.09 -8.94 12.54
C GLY A 326 5.21 -7.75 11.58
N LEU A 327 5.32 -8.03 10.27
CA LEU A 327 5.39 -7.02 9.22
C LEU A 327 4.11 -6.19 9.17
N LEU A 328 2.95 -6.84 9.14
CA LEU A 328 1.65 -6.16 9.04
C LEU A 328 1.36 -5.30 10.28
N VAL A 329 1.62 -5.83 11.48
CA VAL A 329 1.48 -5.06 12.73
C VAL A 329 2.44 -3.87 12.75
N GLY A 330 3.68 -4.05 12.28
CA GLY A 330 4.67 -2.95 12.19
C GLY A 330 4.27 -1.85 11.22
N LEU A 331 3.53 -2.17 10.16
CA LEU A 331 3.02 -1.20 9.20
C LEU A 331 1.86 -0.37 9.78
N PHE A 332 0.91 -1.02 10.44
CA PHE A 332 -0.31 -0.37 10.93
C PHE A 332 -0.13 0.30 12.29
N SER A 333 0.61 -0.31 13.22
CA SER A 333 0.64 0.15 14.61
C SER A 333 1.13 1.60 14.81
N PRO A 334 2.15 2.12 14.10
CA PRO A 334 2.57 3.52 14.28
C PRO A 334 1.48 4.54 13.89
N ARG A 335 0.54 4.16 13.01
CA ARG A 335 -0.57 5.03 12.58
C ARG A 335 -1.59 5.31 13.68
N CYS A 336 -1.52 4.63 14.82
CA CYS A 336 -2.31 5.00 16.00
C CYS A 336 -1.98 6.40 16.55
N ALA A 337 -0.89 7.03 16.09
CA ALA A 337 -0.53 8.41 16.40
C ALA A 337 -0.72 9.39 15.23
N ASP A 338 -1.32 8.98 14.12
CA ASP A 338 -1.53 9.82 12.94
C ASP A 338 -2.24 11.14 13.30
N LEU A 339 -1.98 12.20 12.54
CA LEU A 339 -2.68 13.48 12.69
C LEU A 339 -4.22 13.34 12.58
N TRP A 340 -4.71 12.42 11.74
CA TRP A 340 -6.13 12.25 11.47
C TRP A 340 -6.77 11.24 12.44
N PRO A 341 -7.83 11.62 13.19
CA PRO A 341 -8.47 10.73 14.16
C PRO A 341 -8.99 9.42 13.56
N ALA A 342 -9.60 9.48 12.37
CA ALA A 342 -10.09 8.30 11.66
C ALA A 342 -8.95 7.31 11.37
N THR A 343 -7.79 7.80 10.90
CA THR A 343 -6.60 6.97 10.66
C THR A 343 -6.12 6.29 11.95
N ARG A 344 -6.12 7.00 13.09
CA ARG A 344 -5.71 6.43 14.37
C ARG A 344 -6.61 5.29 14.81
N GLN A 345 -7.93 5.47 14.68
CA GLN A 345 -8.92 4.48 15.07
C GLN A 345 -8.84 3.23 14.18
N GLU A 346 -8.71 3.42 12.86
CA GLU A 346 -8.61 2.29 11.94
C GLU A 346 -7.27 1.56 12.03
N ALA A 347 -6.18 2.25 12.38
CA ALA A 347 -4.91 1.58 12.70
C ALA A 347 -5.08 0.58 13.85
N VAL A 348 -5.84 0.94 14.89
CA VAL A 348 -6.15 0.03 16.00
C VAL A 348 -7.08 -1.09 15.56
N SER A 349 -8.09 -0.82 14.71
CA SER A 349 -8.91 -1.87 14.09
C SER A 349 -8.04 -2.90 13.36
N CYS A 350 -7.10 -2.45 12.52
CA CYS A 350 -6.19 -3.33 11.78
C CYS A 350 -5.34 -4.21 12.71
N VAL A 351 -4.72 -3.61 13.74
CA VAL A 351 -3.90 -4.36 14.71
C VAL A 351 -4.76 -5.37 15.46
N TYR A 352 -5.96 -4.98 15.89
CA TYR A 352 -6.91 -5.88 16.55
C TYR A 352 -7.25 -7.09 15.66
N SER A 353 -7.66 -6.86 14.41
CA SER A 353 -8.00 -7.93 13.47
C SER A 353 -6.81 -8.84 13.21
N LEU A 354 -5.59 -8.30 13.07
CA LEU A 354 -4.37 -9.10 12.87
C LEU A 354 -4.04 -10.01 14.06
N LEU A 355 -4.19 -9.51 15.30
CA LEU A 355 -4.00 -10.35 16.49
C LEU A 355 -5.08 -11.45 16.58
N TYR A 356 -6.32 -11.17 16.20
CA TYR A 356 -7.38 -12.18 16.13
C TYR A 356 -7.19 -13.19 15.01
N LEU A 357 -6.62 -12.77 13.87
CA LEU A 357 -6.20 -13.70 12.83
C LEU A 357 -5.14 -14.66 13.35
N GLN A 358 -4.13 -14.15 14.06
CA GLN A 358 -3.11 -14.98 14.70
C GLN A 358 -3.73 -16.01 15.65
N LEU A 359 -4.65 -15.59 16.52
CA LEU A 359 -5.38 -16.52 17.41
C LEU A 359 -6.17 -17.57 16.62
N GLY A 360 -6.81 -17.18 15.52
CA GLY A 360 -7.46 -18.13 14.61
C GLY A 360 -6.49 -19.19 14.10
N TYR A 361 -5.31 -18.79 13.60
CA TYR A 361 -4.27 -19.72 13.13
C TYR A 361 -3.65 -20.58 14.24
N GLU A 362 -3.71 -20.13 15.50
CA GLU A 362 -3.34 -20.92 16.67
C GLU A 362 -4.43 -21.94 17.09
N GLY A 363 -5.60 -21.90 16.45
CA GLY A 363 -6.70 -22.85 16.67
C GLY A 363 -7.78 -22.38 17.63
N PHE A 364 -7.77 -21.10 18.04
CA PHE A 364 -8.84 -20.54 18.86
C PHE A 364 -10.15 -20.42 18.06
N SER A 365 -11.28 -20.67 18.74
CA SER A 365 -12.61 -20.50 18.15
C SER A 365 -12.91 -19.03 17.84
N ARG A 366 -13.80 -18.77 16.87
CA ARG A 366 -14.22 -17.39 16.53
C ARG A 366 -14.86 -16.62 17.68
N ASP A 367 -15.49 -17.32 18.62
CA ASP A 367 -16.12 -16.73 19.81
C ASP A 367 -15.14 -16.53 20.97
N TYR A 368 -13.88 -16.96 20.82
CA TYR A 368 -12.86 -16.74 21.84
C TYR A 368 -12.62 -15.25 22.01
N ARG A 369 -12.52 -14.80 23.26
CA ARG A 369 -12.26 -13.41 23.62
C ARG A 369 -10.95 -13.34 24.36
N ASP A 370 -10.04 -12.55 23.81
CA ASP A 370 -8.71 -12.41 24.36
C ASP A 370 -8.59 -11.15 25.24
N ASP A 371 -8.53 -11.31 26.56
CA ASP A 371 -8.50 -10.18 27.51
C ASP A 371 -7.41 -9.13 27.22
N VAL A 372 -6.28 -9.55 26.63
CA VAL A 372 -5.16 -8.65 26.32
C VAL A 372 -5.41 -7.91 25.01
N ALA A 373 -5.92 -8.59 23.97
CA ALA A 373 -6.23 -7.96 22.68
C ALA A 373 -7.49 -7.07 22.76
N GLU A 374 -8.50 -7.45 23.55
CA GLU A 374 -9.74 -6.68 23.74
C GLU A 374 -9.48 -5.27 24.33
N ARG A 375 -8.38 -5.09 25.07
CA ARG A 375 -7.96 -3.76 25.53
C ARG A 375 -7.68 -2.78 24.39
N LEU A 376 -7.37 -3.25 23.18
CA LEU A 376 -7.21 -2.37 22.01
C LEU A 376 -8.50 -1.60 21.71
N LEU A 377 -9.67 -2.20 21.90
CA LEU A 377 -10.95 -1.54 21.65
C LEU A 377 -11.14 -0.35 22.61
N THR A 378 -10.80 -0.52 23.89
CA THR A 378 -10.88 0.58 24.87
C THR A 378 -9.90 1.72 24.55
N LEU A 379 -8.73 1.41 23.98
CA LEU A 379 -7.77 2.42 23.55
C LEU A 379 -8.25 3.15 22.29
N LYS A 380 -8.91 2.44 21.36
CA LYS A 380 -9.46 3.00 20.11
C LYS A 380 -10.38 4.20 20.39
N ASP A 381 -11.26 4.08 21.38
CA ASP A 381 -12.21 5.15 21.72
C ASP A 381 -11.50 6.41 22.27
N GLY A 382 -10.39 6.22 22.99
CA GLY A 382 -9.58 7.32 23.52
C GLY A 382 -8.75 8.07 22.48
N LEU A 383 -8.58 7.52 21.27
CA LEU A 383 -7.73 8.10 20.21
C LEU A 383 -8.42 9.20 19.40
N VAL A 384 -9.64 9.61 19.73
CA VAL A 384 -10.33 10.71 19.05
C VAL A 384 -9.59 12.05 19.25
N HIS A 385 -9.00 12.27 20.43
CA HIS A 385 -8.33 13.53 20.76
C HIS A 385 -6.81 13.48 20.45
N PRO A 386 -6.24 14.56 19.88
CA PRO A 386 -4.84 14.59 19.46
C PRO A 386 -3.85 14.97 20.59
N ASP A 387 -4.21 14.77 21.87
CA ASP A 387 -3.32 15.14 22.98
C ASP A 387 -2.02 14.32 22.94
N PRO A 388 -0.83 14.96 22.88
CA PRO A 388 0.43 14.24 22.73
C PRO A 388 0.76 13.27 23.87
N ALA A 389 0.33 13.56 25.10
CA ALA A 389 0.53 12.67 26.24
C ALA A 389 -0.40 11.46 26.15
N ILE A 390 -1.67 11.66 25.77
CA ILE A 390 -2.62 10.56 25.52
C ILE A 390 -2.10 9.67 24.41
N LEU A 391 -1.67 10.24 23.28
CA LEU A 391 -1.12 9.48 22.15
C LEU A 391 0.13 8.70 22.57
N PHE A 392 1.05 9.30 23.32
CA PHE A 392 2.23 8.61 23.83
C PHE A 392 1.86 7.39 24.70
N HIS A 393 0.93 7.57 25.64
CA HIS A 393 0.46 6.49 26.51
C HIS A 393 -0.28 5.40 25.73
N ALA A 394 -1.07 5.77 24.73
CA ALA A 394 -1.75 4.83 23.87
C ALA A 394 -0.75 4.02 23.03
N CYS A 395 0.23 4.65 22.39
CA CYS A 395 1.28 3.96 21.64
C CYS A 395 2.05 2.96 22.51
N HIS A 396 2.42 3.36 23.73
CA HIS A 396 3.09 2.47 24.67
C HIS A 396 2.19 1.29 25.07
N SER A 397 0.93 1.55 25.38
CA SER A 397 -0.03 0.50 25.76
C SER A 397 -0.30 -0.49 24.62
N ILE A 398 -0.42 0.00 23.38
CA ILE A 398 -0.54 -0.82 22.18
C ILE A 398 0.72 -1.68 22.00
N ALA A 399 1.92 -1.11 22.18
CA ALA A 399 3.16 -1.87 22.11
C ALA A 399 3.25 -2.98 23.16
N GLN A 400 2.76 -2.74 24.39
CA GLN A 400 2.70 -3.77 25.43
C GLN A 400 1.73 -4.91 25.08
N ILE A 401 0.58 -4.59 24.48
CA ILE A 401 -0.38 -5.60 24.00
C ILE A 401 0.27 -6.44 22.89
N ILE A 402 0.90 -5.79 21.91
CA ILE A 402 1.63 -6.46 20.83
C ILE A 402 2.75 -7.34 21.41
N ALA A 403 3.56 -6.84 22.35
CA ALA A 403 4.64 -7.60 22.98
C ALA A 403 4.14 -8.92 23.60
N LYS A 404 2.97 -8.89 24.26
CA LYS A 404 2.38 -10.06 24.93
C LYS A 404 1.77 -11.09 23.97
N ARG A 405 1.27 -10.66 22.81
CA ARG A 405 0.53 -11.51 21.86
C ARG A 405 1.28 -11.91 20.61
N LEU A 406 2.37 -11.21 20.29
CA LEU A 406 3.16 -11.52 19.11
C LEU A 406 3.94 -12.85 19.32
N PRO A 407 3.89 -13.81 18.37
CA PRO A 407 4.75 -14.98 18.38
C PRO A 407 6.24 -14.59 18.40
N PRO A 408 7.11 -15.32 19.12
CA PRO A 408 8.53 -15.01 19.22
C PRO A 408 9.26 -14.85 17.87
N ASP A 409 8.94 -15.69 16.89
CA ASP A 409 9.54 -15.70 15.55
C ASP A 409 9.18 -14.46 14.71
N GLN A 410 8.07 -13.78 15.05
CA GLN A 410 7.59 -12.59 14.36
C GLN A 410 8.21 -11.28 14.89
N LEU A 411 8.91 -11.32 16.03
CA LEU A 411 9.45 -10.12 16.69
C LEU A 411 10.46 -9.37 15.84
N ILE A 412 11.35 -10.09 15.14
CA ILE A 412 12.36 -9.44 14.28
C ILE A 412 11.69 -8.69 13.13
N ASN A 413 10.74 -9.32 12.42
CA ASN A 413 10.02 -8.69 11.31
C ASN A 413 9.28 -7.43 11.77
N LEU A 414 8.62 -7.48 12.94
CA LEU A 414 8.00 -6.30 13.54
C LEU A 414 9.01 -5.17 13.78
N LEU A 415 10.13 -5.47 14.44
CA LEU A 415 11.15 -4.46 14.74
C LEU A 415 11.73 -3.86 13.46
N LEU A 416 12.02 -4.69 12.45
CA LEU A 416 12.53 -4.23 11.17
C LEU A 416 11.57 -3.23 10.52
N THR A 417 10.28 -3.58 10.40
CA THR A 417 9.26 -2.68 9.85
C THR A 417 9.10 -1.37 10.67
N LEU A 418 9.18 -1.44 11.99
CA LEU A 418 9.15 -0.25 12.84
C LEU A 418 10.39 0.63 12.66
N PHE A 419 11.58 0.05 12.47
CA PHE A 419 12.79 0.82 12.19
C PHE A 419 12.69 1.59 10.86
N GLU A 420 12.02 1.02 9.85
CA GLU A 420 11.72 1.77 8.62
C GLU A 420 10.77 2.93 8.88
N SER A 421 9.81 2.74 9.79
CA SER A 421 8.82 3.75 10.18
C SER A 421 9.43 4.90 10.99
N LEU A 422 10.71 4.84 11.38
CA LEU A 422 11.41 6.01 11.93
C LEU A 422 11.57 7.13 10.90
N GLY A 423 11.66 6.78 9.62
CA GLY A 423 11.74 7.75 8.50
C GLY A 423 10.40 8.17 7.93
N ASP A 424 9.31 8.01 8.69
CA ASP A 424 7.96 8.29 8.20
C ASP A 424 7.74 9.79 7.90
N PRO A 425 7.03 10.15 6.81
CA PRO A 425 6.70 11.55 6.54
C PRO A 425 5.83 12.19 7.64
N ASP A 426 5.02 11.39 8.36
CA ASP A 426 4.26 11.85 9.51
C ASP A 426 5.10 11.73 10.80
N LYS A 427 5.50 12.88 11.34
CA LYS A 427 6.36 12.96 12.53
C LYS A 427 5.75 12.30 13.78
N ASN A 428 4.42 12.27 13.90
CA ASN A 428 3.79 11.60 15.04
C ASN A 428 3.92 10.09 14.90
N CYS A 429 3.81 9.56 13.68
CA CYS A 429 4.00 8.14 13.39
C CYS A 429 5.46 7.72 13.61
N SER A 430 6.43 8.54 13.20
CA SER A 430 7.85 8.30 13.52
C SER A 430 8.10 8.25 15.03
N ARG A 431 7.54 9.20 15.80
CA ARG A 431 7.61 9.19 17.27
C ARG A 431 6.94 7.96 17.88
N ALA A 432 5.78 7.54 17.35
CA ALA A 432 5.10 6.33 17.79
C ALA A 432 5.97 5.09 17.56
N ALA A 433 6.59 4.96 16.38
CA ALA A 433 7.53 3.89 16.09
C ALA A 433 8.67 3.85 17.13
N THR A 434 9.27 4.99 17.48
CA THR A 434 10.28 5.07 18.55
C THR A 434 9.75 4.53 19.89
N VAL A 435 8.55 4.95 20.31
CA VAL A 435 7.94 4.49 21.57
C VAL A 435 7.73 2.97 21.55
N MET A 436 7.22 2.45 20.43
CA MET A 436 6.94 1.02 20.26
C MET A 436 8.21 0.18 20.24
N ILE A 437 9.23 0.59 19.47
CA ILE A 437 10.56 -0.06 19.44
C ILE A 437 11.14 -0.13 20.85
N ASN A 438 11.14 0.99 21.57
CA ASN A 438 11.71 1.05 22.91
C ASN A 438 10.97 0.12 23.89
N CYS A 439 9.65 0.04 23.78
CA CYS A 439 8.84 -0.89 24.57
C CYS A 439 9.19 -2.35 24.23
N LEU A 440 9.19 -2.71 22.94
CA LEU A 440 9.43 -4.07 22.47
C LEU A 440 10.83 -4.57 22.84
N LEU A 441 11.86 -3.73 22.66
CA LEU A 441 13.24 -4.06 23.04
C LEU A 441 13.40 -4.23 24.56
N LYS A 442 12.69 -3.45 25.38
CA LYS A 442 12.72 -3.61 26.84
C LYS A 442 12.02 -4.89 27.30
N GLU A 443 10.84 -5.17 26.75
CA GLU A 443 10.02 -6.32 27.15
C GLU A 443 10.57 -7.65 26.63
N ARG A 444 11.12 -7.67 25.41
CA ARG A 444 11.46 -8.92 24.71
C ARG A 444 12.85 -8.96 24.08
N GLY A 445 13.68 -7.94 24.31
CA GLY A 445 15.01 -7.85 23.72
C GLY A 445 15.92 -9.02 24.08
N SER A 446 15.71 -9.68 25.23
CA SER A 446 16.53 -10.81 25.71
C SER A 446 16.52 -11.99 24.74
N MET A 447 15.48 -12.09 23.91
CA MET A 447 15.31 -13.14 22.89
C MET A 447 16.03 -12.84 21.57
N LEU A 448 16.63 -11.66 21.41
CA LEU A 448 17.16 -11.16 20.13
C LEU A 448 18.67 -11.39 19.95
N LEU A 449 19.34 -12.16 20.82
CA LEU A 449 20.81 -12.30 20.80
C LEU A 449 21.37 -12.62 19.40
N GLU A 450 20.79 -13.62 18.72
CA GLU A 450 21.23 -14.04 17.38
C GLU A 450 20.90 -13.02 16.28
N LYS A 451 19.92 -12.13 16.54
CA LYS A 451 19.46 -11.10 15.61
C LYS A 451 20.13 -9.74 15.82
N VAL A 452 20.94 -9.59 16.87
CA VAL A 452 21.66 -8.32 17.16
C VAL A 452 22.45 -7.81 15.94
N PRO A 453 23.26 -8.63 15.22
CA PRO A 453 24.02 -8.13 14.06
C PRO A 453 23.13 -7.55 12.95
N GLU A 454 22.00 -8.20 12.69
CA GLU A 454 21.01 -7.77 11.70
C GLU A 454 20.37 -6.44 12.10
N ILE A 455 19.93 -6.31 13.36
CA ILE A 455 19.34 -5.07 13.89
C ILE A 455 20.36 -3.92 13.83
N MET A 456 21.61 -4.16 14.20
CA MET A 456 22.68 -3.15 14.14
C MET A 456 22.94 -2.69 12.70
N SER A 457 22.89 -3.59 11.72
CA SER A 457 23.02 -3.27 10.31
C SER A 457 21.88 -2.36 9.83
N VAL A 458 20.63 -2.70 10.17
CA VAL A 458 19.44 -1.93 9.76
C VAL A 458 19.43 -0.55 10.39
N LEU A 459 19.73 -0.44 11.69
CA LEU A 459 19.86 0.86 12.35
C LEU A 459 20.91 1.74 11.68
N ARG A 460 22.04 1.16 11.26
CA ARG A 460 23.07 1.90 10.53
C ARG A 460 22.60 2.34 9.15
N SER A 461 21.92 1.47 8.39
CA SER A 461 21.34 1.84 7.08
C SER A 461 20.39 3.03 7.23
N ARG A 462 19.48 2.96 8.22
CA ARG A 462 18.53 4.05 8.47
C ARG A 462 19.21 5.37 8.79
N LEU A 463 20.30 5.35 9.57
CA LEU A 463 21.07 6.57 9.83
C LEU A 463 21.80 7.12 8.60
N GLN A 464 22.10 6.30 7.60
CA GLN A 464 22.71 6.73 6.35
C GLN A 464 21.67 7.34 5.39
N GLU A 465 20.43 6.87 5.44
CA GLU A 465 19.32 7.30 4.58
C GLU A 465 18.73 8.67 4.99
N THR A 466 18.72 8.98 6.29
CA THR A 466 18.15 10.24 6.81
C THR A 466 19.12 11.05 7.66
N ARG A 467 18.98 12.38 7.60
CA ARG A 467 19.75 13.32 8.44
C ARG A 467 18.94 13.86 9.62
N GLU A 468 17.77 13.29 9.86
CA GLU A 468 16.88 13.76 10.91
C GLU A 468 17.37 13.37 12.31
N GLU A 469 17.50 14.37 13.18
CA GLU A 469 18.09 14.21 14.51
C GLU A 469 17.29 13.25 15.41
N HIS A 470 15.97 13.22 15.29
CA HIS A 470 15.11 12.33 16.09
C HIS A 470 15.31 10.85 15.73
N VAL A 471 15.64 10.53 14.46
CA VAL A 471 15.97 9.16 14.04
C VAL A 471 17.31 8.74 14.65
N LEU A 472 18.29 9.66 14.67
CA LEU A 472 19.56 9.43 15.37
C LEU A 472 19.37 9.12 16.85
N GLN A 473 18.59 9.93 17.56
CA GLN A 473 18.31 9.72 18.98
C GLN A 473 17.60 8.38 19.22
N SER A 474 16.63 8.03 18.37
CA SER A 474 15.89 6.77 18.45
C SER A 474 16.79 5.54 18.21
N ALA A 475 17.67 5.62 17.20
CA ALA A 475 18.64 4.57 16.92
C ALA A 475 19.65 4.40 18.05
N GLN A 476 20.20 5.50 18.58
CA GLN A 476 21.11 5.46 19.72
C GLN A 476 20.44 4.85 20.95
N HIS A 477 19.21 5.23 21.26
CA HIS A 477 18.49 4.63 22.38
C HIS A 477 18.23 3.13 22.16
N SER A 478 17.89 2.72 20.93
CA SER A 478 17.70 1.31 20.58
C SER A 478 18.98 0.50 20.78
N VAL A 479 20.13 1.02 20.34
CA VAL A 479 21.46 0.39 20.56
C VAL A 479 21.78 0.31 22.05
N TYR A 480 21.49 1.36 22.82
CA TYR A 480 21.68 1.35 24.27
C TYR A 480 20.86 0.25 24.94
N VAL A 481 19.56 0.14 24.64
CA VAL A 481 18.68 -0.90 25.21
C VAL A 481 19.16 -2.29 24.82
N LEU A 482 19.51 -2.51 23.55
CA LEU A 482 20.07 -3.77 23.08
C LEU A 482 21.39 -4.12 23.78
N ALA A 483 22.29 -3.16 23.95
CA ALA A 483 23.58 -3.37 24.61
C ALA A 483 23.43 -3.66 26.11
N SER A 484 22.42 -3.08 26.76
CA SER A 484 22.11 -3.39 28.17
C SER A 484 21.74 -4.86 28.40
N GLN A 485 21.31 -5.57 27.36
CA GLN A 485 20.92 -6.98 27.40
C GLN A 485 21.95 -7.89 26.72
N HIS A 486 22.56 -7.44 25.62
CA HIS A 486 23.45 -8.20 24.74
C HIS A 486 24.75 -7.46 24.43
N CYS A 487 25.43 -6.95 25.46
CA CYS A 487 26.60 -6.09 25.33
C CYS A 487 27.70 -6.67 24.42
N VAL A 488 28.02 -7.96 24.58
CA VAL A 488 29.06 -8.64 23.78
C VAL A 488 28.73 -8.66 22.29
N ALA A 489 27.47 -8.95 21.95
CA ALA A 489 27.02 -9.02 20.56
C ALA A 489 27.06 -7.63 19.91
N VAL A 490 26.53 -6.61 20.58
CA VAL A 490 26.53 -5.22 20.07
C VAL A 490 27.96 -4.71 19.84
N VAL A 491 28.85 -4.90 20.82
CA VAL A 491 30.26 -4.49 20.68
C VAL A 491 30.93 -5.23 19.53
N THR A 492 30.66 -6.53 19.38
CA THR A 492 31.23 -7.33 18.28
C THR A 492 30.72 -6.87 16.91
N SER A 493 29.43 -6.53 16.79
CA SER A 493 28.86 -5.98 15.55
C SER A 493 29.46 -4.62 15.19
N LEU A 494 29.66 -3.73 16.17
CA LEU A 494 30.30 -2.43 15.93
C LEU A 494 31.78 -2.57 15.53
N LEU A 495 32.52 -3.49 16.14
CA LEU A 495 33.90 -3.79 15.75
C LEU A 495 33.99 -4.39 14.34
N GLY A 496 32.95 -5.11 13.89
CA GLY A 496 32.88 -5.65 12.52
C GLY A 496 32.60 -4.61 11.43
N SER A 497 32.43 -3.34 11.78
CA SER A 497 32.14 -2.28 10.81
C SER A 497 33.35 -1.92 9.93
N PRO A 498 33.16 -1.55 8.64
CA PRO A 498 34.23 -1.10 7.77
C PRO A 498 34.98 0.11 8.35
N LEU A 499 36.29 0.12 8.11
CA LEU A 499 37.20 1.19 8.52
C LEU A 499 37.58 2.09 7.32
N PRO A 500 37.80 3.39 7.54
CA PRO A 500 37.61 4.12 8.81
C PRO A 500 36.13 4.18 9.20
N PHE A 501 35.84 4.20 10.52
CA PHE A 501 34.46 4.34 10.98
C PHE A 501 33.85 5.66 10.49
N ASP A 502 32.67 5.56 9.91
CA ASP A 502 31.89 6.73 9.51
C ASP A 502 31.28 7.45 10.73
N SER A 503 30.72 8.64 10.50
CA SER A 503 30.07 9.44 11.53
C SER A 503 28.90 8.71 12.20
N HIS A 504 28.18 7.86 11.46
CA HIS A 504 27.05 7.08 11.94
C HIS A 504 27.49 5.98 12.91
N THR A 505 28.50 5.19 12.54
CA THR A 505 29.12 4.16 13.39
C THR A 505 29.69 4.78 14.66
N CYS A 506 30.39 5.91 14.54
CA CYS A 506 30.85 6.67 15.70
C CYS A 506 29.69 7.10 16.61
N SER A 507 28.53 7.44 16.04
CA SER A 507 27.36 7.83 16.82
C SER A 507 26.71 6.65 17.55
N LEU A 508 26.73 5.46 16.97
CA LEU A 508 26.29 4.23 17.64
C LEU A 508 27.24 3.84 18.78
N TRP A 509 28.56 4.01 18.61
CA TRP A 509 29.52 3.85 19.72
C TRP A 509 29.24 4.81 20.87
N ARG A 510 28.85 6.07 20.60
CA ARG A 510 28.47 7.03 21.66
C ARG A 510 27.25 6.58 22.46
N ALA A 511 26.34 5.79 21.89
CA ALA A 511 25.19 5.25 22.61
C ALA A 511 25.59 4.32 23.77
N LEU A 512 26.74 3.66 23.64
CA LEU A 512 27.28 2.77 24.67
C LEU A 512 27.92 3.52 25.84
N ALA A 513 28.22 4.82 25.65
CA ALA A 513 28.87 5.68 26.63
C ALA A 513 27.89 6.51 27.48
N VAL A 514 26.57 6.32 27.27
CA VAL A 514 25.54 7.13 27.95
C VAL A 514 25.43 6.78 29.43
N GLU A 515 25.44 5.49 29.77
CA GLU A 515 25.35 5.02 31.15
C GLU A 515 26.72 4.52 31.66
N PRO A 516 27.17 4.95 32.86
CA PRO A 516 28.47 4.55 33.39
C PRO A 516 28.65 3.03 33.53
N GLY A 517 27.58 2.32 33.92
CA GLY A 517 27.62 0.86 34.11
C GLY A 517 27.84 0.12 32.79
N LEU A 518 27.12 0.47 31.74
CA LEU A 518 27.31 -0.09 30.40
C LEU A 518 28.69 0.27 29.84
N SER A 519 29.14 1.52 30.04
CA SER A 519 30.44 1.99 29.60
C SER A 519 31.59 1.16 30.18
N ALA A 520 31.54 0.86 31.48
CA ALA A 520 32.53 0.03 32.15
C ALA A 520 32.57 -1.39 31.58
N GLN A 521 31.40 -1.99 31.31
CA GLN A 521 31.31 -3.31 30.69
C GLN A 521 31.92 -3.32 29.28
N VAL A 522 31.60 -2.32 28.46
CA VAL A 522 32.14 -2.19 27.10
C VAL A 522 33.65 -2.04 27.13
N LEU A 523 34.20 -1.19 28.00
CA LEU A 523 35.65 -1.05 28.17
C LEU A 523 36.30 -2.37 28.61
N GLY A 524 35.68 -3.10 29.55
CA GLY A 524 36.14 -4.42 29.96
C GLY A 524 36.22 -5.41 28.80
N LEU A 525 35.19 -5.47 27.96
CA LEU A 525 35.14 -6.34 26.77
C LEU A 525 36.21 -5.96 25.73
N LEU A 526 36.45 -4.66 25.52
CA LEU A 526 37.48 -4.19 24.61
C LEU A 526 38.88 -4.57 25.11
N LEU A 527 39.16 -4.37 26.41
CA LEU A 527 40.41 -4.78 27.05
C LEU A 527 40.61 -6.30 26.98
N GLU A 528 39.56 -7.08 27.22
CA GLU A 528 39.59 -8.53 27.13
C GLU A 528 39.96 -8.99 25.71
N LYS A 529 39.29 -8.46 24.67
CA LYS A 529 39.61 -8.75 23.26
C LYS A 529 41.05 -8.37 22.93
N MET A 530 41.51 -7.18 23.33
CA MET A 530 42.90 -6.76 23.14
C MET A 530 43.92 -7.66 23.83
N SER A 531 43.57 -8.24 24.98
CA SER A 531 44.47 -9.10 25.76
C SER A 531 44.53 -10.54 25.25
N ARG A 532 43.45 -11.04 24.64
CA ARG A 532 43.32 -12.43 24.18
C ARG A 532 43.66 -12.62 22.71
N ASP A 533 43.39 -11.62 21.86
CA ASP A 533 43.66 -11.70 20.43
C ASP A 533 45.12 -11.36 20.14
N VAL A 534 45.78 -12.18 19.31
CA VAL A 534 47.17 -11.92 18.89
C VAL A 534 47.18 -10.58 18.15
N PRO A 535 47.90 -9.54 18.59
CA PRO A 535 47.74 -8.17 18.06
C PRO A 535 48.01 -8.05 16.56
N PHE A 536 48.78 -8.97 15.98
CA PHE A 536 49.04 -9.07 14.56
C PHE A 536 49.29 -10.52 14.14
N LYS A 537 48.93 -10.86 12.89
CA LYS A 537 49.42 -12.03 12.18
C LYS A 537 50.58 -11.60 11.30
N GLU A 538 51.67 -12.36 11.35
CA GLU A 538 52.81 -12.17 10.46
C GLU A 538 52.48 -12.79 9.10
N SER A 539 52.42 -11.95 8.07
CA SER A 539 52.23 -12.33 6.67
C SER A 539 53.54 -12.18 5.93
N ARG A 540 53.96 -13.21 5.20
CA ARG A 540 55.07 -13.14 4.23
C ARG A 540 54.48 -13.00 2.83
N ALA A 541 53.82 -11.87 2.56
CA ALA A 541 53.25 -11.60 1.23
C ALA A 541 54.33 -11.33 0.17
N PHE A 542 55.53 -10.90 0.58
CA PHE A 542 56.68 -10.69 -0.30
C PHE A 542 57.88 -11.54 0.14
N LEU A 543 58.35 -12.41 -0.76
CA LEU A 543 59.52 -13.28 -0.55
C LEU A 543 60.87 -12.53 -0.46
N LEU A 544 60.87 -11.20 -0.66
CA LEU A 544 62.07 -10.35 -0.71
C LEU A 544 62.20 -9.36 0.47
N SER A 545 61.24 -9.32 1.41
CA SER A 545 61.34 -8.47 2.62
C SER A 545 62.08 -9.21 3.73
N SER A 546 63.06 -8.55 4.36
CA SER A 546 63.84 -9.13 5.48
C SER A 546 63.06 -9.18 6.81
N ALA A 547 61.86 -8.60 6.86
CA ALA A 547 60.97 -8.63 8.01
C ALA A 547 59.54 -9.06 7.61
N PRO A 548 58.87 -9.93 8.39
CA PRO A 548 57.48 -10.30 8.13
C PRO A 548 56.55 -9.10 8.29
N ASP A 549 55.59 -8.93 7.37
CA ASP A 549 54.57 -7.89 7.47
C ASP A 549 53.61 -8.24 8.60
N ARG A 550 53.45 -7.35 9.58
CA ARG A 550 52.54 -7.53 10.71
C ARG A 550 51.17 -6.94 10.36
N VAL A 551 50.20 -7.79 10.05
CA VAL A 551 48.82 -7.38 9.79
C VAL A 551 48.01 -7.54 11.07
N ALA A 552 47.41 -6.46 11.57
CA ALA A 552 46.59 -6.53 12.78
C ALA A 552 45.44 -7.53 12.63
N THR A 553 45.22 -8.37 13.63
CA THR A 553 44.13 -9.37 13.62
C THR A 553 42.76 -8.74 13.80
N LEU A 554 42.69 -7.64 14.55
CA LEU A 554 41.51 -6.80 14.73
C LEU A 554 41.86 -5.36 14.36
N LEU A 555 41.60 -5.00 13.10
CA LEU A 555 41.92 -3.69 12.54
C LEU A 555 41.42 -2.50 13.39
N PRO A 556 40.20 -2.50 13.98
CA PRO A 556 39.75 -1.38 14.81
C PRO A 556 40.54 -1.20 16.11
N LEU A 557 41.20 -2.25 16.60
CA LEU A 557 42.00 -2.26 17.84
C LEU A 557 43.52 -2.19 17.56
N ALA A 558 43.91 -2.07 16.29
CA ALA A 558 45.30 -2.09 15.85
C ALA A 558 46.11 -0.87 16.33
N VAL A 559 45.48 0.30 16.45
CA VAL A 559 46.16 1.56 16.85
C VAL A 559 46.69 1.48 18.28
N SER A 560 46.03 0.73 19.16
CA SER A 560 46.48 0.52 20.54
C SER A 560 47.59 -0.53 20.71
N ALA A 561 47.90 -1.30 19.66
CA ALA A 561 48.91 -2.36 19.69
C ALA A 561 50.26 -1.97 19.04
N ALA A 562 50.36 -0.78 18.45
CA ALA A 562 51.62 -0.26 17.91
C ALA A 562 52.50 0.26 19.07
N PRO A 563 53.75 -0.21 19.24
CA PRO A 563 54.67 0.40 20.19
C PRO A 563 54.97 1.83 19.74
N LEU A 564 54.64 2.82 20.58
CA LEU A 564 55.06 4.20 20.41
C LEU A 564 56.60 4.22 20.22
N PRO A 565 57.14 4.81 19.15
CA PRO A 565 58.59 4.93 19.01
C PRO A 565 59.12 5.81 20.14
N ALA A 566 60.14 5.30 20.84
CA ALA A 566 60.85 6.09 21.85
C ALA A 566 61.39 7.39 21.21
N PRO A 567 61.33 8.54 21.91
CA PRO A 567 61.78 9.81 21.33
C PRO A 567 63.29 9.80 21.05
N PRO A 568 63.78 10.52 20.01
CA PRO A 568 65.10 10.27 19.40
C PRO A 568 66.31 10.81 20.19
N TRP A 569 66.16 11.18 21.45
CA TRP A 569 67.23 11.87 22.20
C TRP A 569 67.70 11.04 23.39
N LEU A 570 68.40 9.94 23.10
CA LEU A 570 69.33 9.28 24.03
C LEU A 570 70.35 8.48 23.18
N PRO A 571 71.65 8.85 23.14
CA PRO A 571 72.66 7.99 22.55
C PRO A 571 72.98 6.84 23.49
N GLY A 572 73.17 5.64 22.91
CA GLY A 572 73.31 4.40 23.65
C GLY A 572 74.62 4.24 24.42
N GLY A 573 74.59 3.29 25.37
CA GLY A 573 75.78 2.59 25.85
C GLY A 573 75.89 2.44 27.37
N LEU A 574 76.07 1.18 27.78
CA LEU A 574 76.66 0.68 29.04
C LEU A 574 75.73 0.38 30.23
N THR A 575 75.71 -0.91 30.51
CA THR A 575 75.35 -1.64 31.72
C THR A 575 75.71 -0.94 33.04
N HIS A 576 74.80 -0.92 34.02
CA HIS A 576 75.04 -1.48 35.36
C HIS A 576 73.76 -1.51 36.23
N ARG A 577 73.68 -2.55 37.05
CA ARG A 577 72.68 -2.87 38.09
C ARG A 577 72.74 -1.87 39.27
N TRP A 578 71.77 -1.96 40.19
CA TRP A 578 71.62 -1.36 41.55
C TRP A 578 70.55 -0.24 41.63
N SER A 579 69.35 -0.45 42.19
CA SER A 579 68.90 -0.70 43.59
C SER A 579 68.41 0.58 44.29
N GLY A 580 67.19 0.51 44.83
CA GLY A 580 66.61 1.26 45.97
C GLY A 580 67.03 2.70 46.28
N HIS A 581 66.08 3.64 46.22
CA HIS A 581 65.63 4.52 47.35
C HIS A 581 64.61 5.59 46.87
N ARG A 582 63.57 5.86 47.68
CA ARG A 582 62.70 7.08 47.64
C ARG A 582 63.34 8.20 48.49
N PRO A 583 62.76 9.43 48.62
CA PRO A 583 62.31 10.48 47.68
C PRO A 583 62.98 11.86 48.03
N PRO A 584 62.54 13.08 47.57
CA PRO A 584 61.46 13.81 48.28
C PRO A 584 60.58 14.78 47.43
N ARG A 585 59.60 15.36 48.15
CA ARG A 585 58.48 16.26 47.78
C ARG A 585 58.86 17.73 47.50
N HIS A 586 57.88 18.49 46.97
CA HIS A 586 57.63 19.96 46.92
C HIS A 586 57.46 20.43 45.45
N LEU A 587 56.39 21.08 44.95
CA LEU A 587 55.17 21.79 45.41
C LEU A 587 54.09 21.55 44.32
N ALA A 588 52.82 21.16 44.54
CA ALA A 588 51.69 21.78 45.26
C ALA A 588 51.13 23.09 44.62
N ALA A 589 49.86 23.01 44.20
CA ALA A 589 48.87 24.07 43.89
C ALA A 589 49.04 24.80 42.53
N ALA A 590 47.99 25.08 41.73
CA ALA A 590 46.60 25.36 42.08
C ALA A 590 45.61 24.94 40.97
N TRP A 591 44.45 24.43 41.41
CA TRP A 591 43.19 24.34 40.66
C TRP A 591 42.43 25.67 40.70
N GLY A 592 41.65 25.98 39.65
CA GLY A 592 40.35 26.67 39.83
C GLY A 592 39.88 27.63 38.72
N PRO A 593 38.57 27.72 38.40
CA PRO A 593 38.03 28.24 37.14
C PRO A 593 37.33 29.61 37.27
N ARG A 594 37.06 30.31 36.14
CA ARG A 594 36.05 31.40 36.09
C ARG A 594 35.26 31.42 34.79
N ALA A 595 33.96 31.59 34.95
CA ALA A 595 32.96 31.81 33.92
C ALA A 595 32.51 33.28 33.88
N SER A 596 31.98 33.66 32.71
CA SER A 596 30.83 34.56 32.44
C SER A 596 30.99 36.07 32.15
N LYS A 597 30.45 36.46 30.96
CA LYS A 597 29.44 37.51 30.63
C LYS A 597 29.82 38.82 29.86
N LEU A 598 28.93 39.12 28.88
CA LEU A 598 28.51 40.41 28.24
C LEU A 598 29.44 41.03 27.15
N GLY A 599 29.03 41.60 26.01
CA GLY A 599 27.73 41.87 25.34
C GLY A 599 27.91 42.88 24.15
N ALA A 600 27.06 42.76 23.11
CA ALA A 600 26.57 43.75 22.10
C ALA A 600 27.46 44.43 20.99
N GLN A 601 26.86 44.49 19.79
CA GLN A 601 27.16 44.98 18.40
C GLN A 601 27.16 46.53 18.18
N PRO A 602 27.17 47.15 16.94
CA PRO A 602 27.68 46.82 15.57
C PRO A 602 28.36 48.01 14.80
N ARG A 603 28.94 47.81 13.58
CA ARG A 603 28.85 48.74 12.39
C ARG A 603 29.65 48.30 11.11
N LYS A 604 28.91 48.23 9.98
CA LYS A 604 29.13 48.61 8.54
C LYS A 604 30.49 48.39 7.80
N GLY A 605 30.42 47.80 6.58
CA GLY A 605 31.48 47.64 5.54
C GLY A 605 31.77 48.89 4.67
N PRO A 606 32.24 48.84 3.38
CA PRO A 606 32.35 47.71 2.40
C PRO A 606 33.62 47.68 1.49
N THR A 607 33.58 46.84 0.41
CA THR A 607 34.47 46.68 -0.80
C THR A 607 35.69 45.76 -0.64
N GLY A 608 36.11 44.86 -1.55
CA GLY A 608 35.66 44.37 -2.87
C GLY A 608 36.72 43.41 -3.48
N VAL A 609 36.31 42.54 -4.43
CA VAL A 609 37.11 41.75 -5.42
C VAL A 609 37.73 40.39 -4.97
N GLY A 610 37.37 39.28 -5.66
CA GLY A 610 37.85 37.88 -5.48
C GLY A 610 39.15 37.55 -6.26
N PRO A 611 39.46 36.29 -6.67
CA PRO A 611 38.82 34.97 -6.46
C PRO A 611 39.80 33.85 -5.96
N GLN A 612 39.30 32.60 -5.88
CA GLN A 612 40.01 31.31 -5.71
C GLN A 612 40.46 30.89 -4.29
N GLY A 613 40.19 29.62 -3.96
CA GLY A 613 40.90 28.88 -2.90
C GLY A 613 39.99 28.19 -1.87
N ARG A 614 39.72 26.90 -2.07
CA ARG A 614 39.21 25.99 -1.03
C ARG A 614 40.18 25.98 0.16
N PRO A 615 39.74 26.02 1.43
CA PRO A 615 40.58 25.59 2.54
C PRO A 615 40.20 24.17 2.95
N LEU A 616 41.13 23.25 2.69
CA LEU A 616 41.26 21.98 3.39
C LEU A 616 41.40 22.26 4.90
N CYS A 617 40.45 21.81 5.71
CA CYS A 617 40.60 21.80 7.16
C CYS A 617 41.64 20.74 7.56
N PHE A 618 42.74 21.25 8.10
CA PHE A 618 43.78 20.49 8.77
C PHE A 618 43.22 19.68 9.95
N ILE A 619 43.53 18.39 9.95
CA ILE A 619 43.40 17.47 11.07
C ILE A 619 44.60 17.72 12.00
N LEU A 620 44.35 18.09 13.26
CA LEU A 620 45.34 18.02 14.34
C LEU A 620 44.76 17.14 15.45
N TRP A 621 45.08 15.85 15.37
CA TRP A 621 45.01 14.93 16.51
C TRP A 621 46.23 15.18 17.39
N LYS A 622 45.99 15.51 18.66
CA LYS A 622 47.05 15.69 19.66
C LYS A 622 47.29 14.34 20.34
N LYS A 623 48.40 13.73 19.89
CA LYS A 623 49.18 12.59 20.41
C LYS A 623 48.57 11.20 20.33
#